data_AF-A0A6H2A350-F1
#
_entry.id   AF-A0A6H2A350-F1
#
_cell.length_a   1.000
_cell.length_b   1.000
_cell.length_c   1.000
_cell.angle_alpha   90.00
_cell.angle_beta   90.00
_cell.angle_gamma   90.00
#
_symmetry.space_group_name_H-M   'P 1'
#
loop_
_entity.id
_entity.type
_entity.pdbx_description
1 polymer ?
#
loop_
_entity_poly.entity_id
_entity_poly.type
_entity_poly.pdbx_seq_one_letter_code
_entity_poly.pdbx_strand_id
1 'polypeptide(L)'
;MNTKTTRKRLLDIAAVIAMQNTDIRLAYNEKDDSTDTNKDAAHFLKYKEKRVGRDIELYAFMAKMSSDISALVDFLDEVIIPLNLHDSIAAYAIEVWGIELLPEEHWEEWKDLFKKEE
;
A
#
# COMPACT_ATOMS: atom_id res chain seq x y z
N MET A 1 -8.36 -11.87 13.14
CA MET A 1 -7.96 -11.25 11.85
C MET A 1 -7.04 -12.19 11.09
N ASN A 2 -7.31 -12.44 9.81
CA ASN A 2 -6.59 -13.41 8.99
C ASN A 2 -5.47 -12.70 8.20
N THR A 3 -4.27 -12.65 8.78
CA THR A 3 -3.10 -11.94 8.22
C THR A 3 -2.69 -12.41 6.83
N LYS A 4 -3.05 -13.65 6.45
CA LYS A 4 -2.85 -14.15 5.09
C LYS A 4 -3.68 -13.37 4.06
N THR A 5 -4.83 -12.84 4.45
CA THR A 5 -5.70 -12.03 3.59
C THR A 5 -5.14 -10.63 3.38
N THR A 6 -4.68 -9.96 4.44
CA THR A 6 -4.11 -8.60 4.38
C THR A 6 -2.87 -8.56 3.49
N ARG A 7 -1.92 -9.47 3.74
CA ARG A 7 -0.71 -9.60 2.92
C ARG A 7 -1.04 -9.79 1.45
N LYS A 8 -1.96 -10.71 1.14
CA LYS A 8 -2.36 -11.00 -0.24
C LYS A 8 -2.97 -9.77 -0.90
N ARG A 9 -3.91 -9.09 -0.24
CA ARG A 9 -4.54 -7.87 -0.78
C ARG A 9 -3.53 -6.77 -1.08
N LEU A 10 -2.58 -6.52 -0.16
CA LEU A 10 -1.52 -5.55 -0.38
C LEU A 10 -0.60 -5.92 -1.56
N LEU A 11 -0.27 -7.20 -1.71
CA LEU A 11 0.49 -7.68 -2.88
C LEU A 11 -0.29 -7.51 -4.18
N ASP A 12 -1.58 -7.85 -4.19
CA ASP A 12 -2.44 -7.71 -5.36
C ASP A 12 -2.54 -6.22 -5.78
N ILE A 13 -2.70 -5.31 -4.82
CA ILE A 13 -2.70 -3.85 -5.07
C ILE A 13 -1.34 -3.38 -5.59
N ALA A 14 -0.23 -3.79 -4.96
CA ALA A 14 1.11 -3.43 -5.39
C ALA A 14 1.42 -3.94 -6.82
N ALA A 15 0.94 -5.14 -7.16
CA ALA A 15 1.06 -5.69 -8.51
C ALA A 15 0.25 -4.86 -9.53
N VAL A 16 -0.97 -4.43 -9.19
CA VAL A 16 -1.77 -3.52 -10.04
C VAL A 16 -1.04 -2.20 -10.28
N ILE A 17 -0.46 -1.60 -9.23
CA ILE A 17 0.34 -0.36 -9.37
C ILE A 17 1.48 -0.56 -10.38
N ALA A 18 2.26 -1.63 -10.22
CA ALA A 18 3.38 -1.94 -11.11
C ALA A 18 2.94 -2.25 -12.56
N MET A 19 1.77 -2.87 -12.75
CA MET A 19 1.25 -3.17 -14.09
C MET A 19 0.73 -1.92 -14.82
N GLN A 20 0.22 -0.93 -14.08
CA GLN A 20 -0.39 0.27 -14.65
C GLN A 20 0.58 1.44 -14.86
N ASN A 21 1.76 1.39 -14.24
CA ASN A 21 2.71 2.49 -14.25
C ASN A 21 4.08 1.99 -14.71
N THR A 22 4.55 2.46 -15.87
CA THR A 22 5.82 2.01 -16.48
C THR A 22 7.06 2.33 -15.64
N ASP A 23 6.98 3.36 -14.80
CA ASP A 23 8.07 3.81 -13.95
C ASP A 23 8.07 3.14 -12.56
N ILE A 24 7.04 2.34 -12.26
CA ILE A 24 6.87 1.67 -10.96
C ILE A 24 6.97 0.16 -11.16
N ARG A 25 7.75 -0.51 -10.31
CA ARG A 25 7.85 -1.97 -10.31
C ARG A 25 7.80 -2.54 -8.90
N LEU A 26 7.26 -3.74 -8.78
CA LEU A 26 7.34 -4.54 -7.56
C LEU A 26 8.71 -5.25 -7.56
N ALA A 27 9.56 -4.89 -6.60
CA ALA A 27 10.87 -5.47 -6.40
C ALA A 27 10.79 -6.68 -5.45
N TYR A 28 11.64 -7.66 -5.69
CA TYR A 28 11.69 -8.92 -4.93
C TYR A 28 13.12 -9.17 -4.44
N ASN A 29 13.31 -9.22 -3.12
CA ASN A 29 14.61 -9.50 -2.49
C ASN A 29 15.78 -8.62 -3.01
N GLU A 30 15.50 -7.36 -3.37
CA GLU A 30 16.53 -6.43 -3.85
C GLU A 30 17.18 -5.67 -2.69
N LYS A 31 18.46 -5.34 -2.85
CA LYS A 31 19.13 -4.39 -1.95
C LYS A 31 18.57 -2.99 -2.19
N ASP A 32 18.18 -2.34 -1.10
CA ASP A 32 17.84 -0.93 -1.07
C ASP A 32 19.06 -0.12 -0.60
N ASP A 33 19.24 1.09 -1.09
CA ASP A 33 20.36 1.99 -0.71
C ASP A 33 20.18 2.58 0.71
N SER A 34 19.06 2.27 1.37
CA SER A 34 18.89 2.49 2.80
C SER A 34 19.92 1.66 3.58
N THR A 35 20.58 2.25 4.58
CA THR A 35 21.65 1.61 5.37
C THR A 35 21.24 0.33 6.12
N ASP A 36 19.95 0.01 6.16
CA ASP A 36 19.41 -1.20 6.75
C ASP A 36 19.04 -2.22 5.67
N THR A 37 20.02 -3.02 5.25
CA THR A 37 19.74 -4.25 4.50
C THR A 37 19.04 -5.25 5.42
N ASN A 38 17.72 -5.14 5.53
CA ASN A 38 16.92 -6.25 6.01
C ASN A 38 16.90 -7.30 4.88
N LYS A 39 17.61 -8.41 5.07
CA LYS A 39 17.63 -9.54 4.11
C LYS A 39 16.25 -10.15 3.87
N ASP A 40 15.25 -9.71 4.64
CA ASP A 40 13.86 -10.14 4.59
C ASP A 40 12.91 -9.11 3.94
N ALA A 41 13.41 -8.04 3.30
CA ALA A 41 12.58 -7.18 2.46
C ALA A 41 12.14 -7.95 1.19
N ALA A 42 11.12 -8.79 1.35
CA ALA A 42 10.69 -9.73 0.33
C ALA A 42 9.97 -9.04 -0.84
N HIS A 43 9.19 -7.97 -0.57
CA HIS A 43 8.30 -7.34 -1.55
C HIS A 43 8.11 -5.84 -1.25
N PHE A 44 8.53 -4.95 -2.15
CA PHE A 44 8.28 -3.51 -2.03
C PHE A 44 8.22 -2.83 -3.40
N LEU A 45 7.65 -1.63 -3.47
CA LEU A 45 7.56 -0.87 -4.72
C LEU A 45 8.82 -0.01 -4.93
N LYS A 46 9.26 0.11 -6.18
CA LYS A 46 10.28 1.09 -6.60
C LYS A 46 9.71 1.99 -7.68
N TYR A 47 9.94 3.30 -7.56
CA TYR A 47 9.72 4.30 -8.60
C TYR A 47 11.07 4.76 -9.15
N LYS A 48 11.34 4.54 -10.43
CA LYS A 48 12.61 4.92 -11.10
C LYS A 48 13.86 4.52 -10.28
N GLU A 49 13.87 3.30 -9.75
CA GLU A 49 14.90 2.72 -8.88
C GLU A 49 14.98 3.20 -7.43
N LYS A 50 14.12 4.11 -6.98
CA LYS A 50 14.00 4.46 -5.56
C LYS A 50 12.87 3.69 -4.90
N ARG A 51 13.10 3.16 -3.70
CA ARG A 51 12.04 2.53 -2.91
C ARG A 51 10.92 3.53 -2.58
N VAL A 52 9.69 3.03 -2.61
CA VAL A 52 8.49 3.75 -2.20
C VAL A 52 7.75 2.91 -1.17
N GLY A 53 7.51 3.51 -0.01
CA GLY A 53 6.91 2.88 1.15
C GLY A 53 7.70 1.71 1.76
N ARG A 54 7.08 1.12 2.77
CA ARG A 54 7.62 -0.04 3.49
C ARG A 54 7.48 -1.34 2.71
N ASP A 55 8.09 -2.38 3.25
CA ASP A 55 7.93 -3.75 2.76
C ASP A 55 6.50 -4.25 3.01
N ILE A 56 5.95 -5.01 2.06
CA ILE A 56 4.58 -5.55 2.15
C ILE A 56 4.41 -6.50 3.34
N GLU A 57 5.44 -7.26 3.70
CA GLU A 57 5.42 -8.09 4.90
C GLU A 57 5.41 -7.25 6.18
N LEU A 58 6.06 -6.08 6.16
CA LEU A 58 6.02 -5.16 7.29
C LEU A 58 4.61 -4.57 7.47
N TYR A 59 3.94 -4.15 6.39
CA TYR A 59 2.54 -3.71 6.48
C TYR A 59 1.63 -4.84 7.00
N ALA A 60 1.79 -6.06 6.48
CA ALA A 60 1.01 -7.22 6.94
C ALA A 60 1.29 -7.57 8.41
N PHE A 61 2.53 -7.39 8.86
CA PHE A 61 2.90 -7.56 10.27
C PHE A 61 2.30 -6.46 11.15
N MET A 62 2.38 -5.19 10.72
CA MET A 62 1.76 -4.07 11.43
C MET A 62 0.25 -4.27 11.56
N ALA A 63 -0.43 -4.70 10.49
CA ALA A 63 -1.85 -5.02 10.51
C ALA A 63 -2.22 -6.07 11.57
N LYS A 64 -1.34 -7.06 11.77
CA LYS A 64 -1.50 -8.08 12.83
C LYS A 64 -1.39 -7.48 14.23
N MET A 65 -0.55 -6.46 14.40
CA MET A 65 -0.23 -5.86 15.69
C MET A 65 -1.21 -4.74 16.07
N SER A 66 -1.72 -4.00 15.10
CA SER A 66 -2.67 -2.89 15.30
C SER A 66 -4.02 -3.21 14.67
N SER A 67 -4.16 -2.97 13.37
CA SER A 67 -5.37 -3.25 12.60
C SER A 67 -5.08 -3.21 11.10
N ASP A 68 -5.91 -3.90 10.31
CA ASP A 68 -5.84 -3.84 8.85
C ASP A 68 -6.02 -2.40 8.33
N ILE A 69 -6.88 -1.59 8.97
CA ILE A 69 -7.11 -0.21 8.54
C ILE A 69 -5.89 0.68 8.81
N SER A 70 -5.16 0.47 9.91
CA SER A 70 -3.91 1.20 10.18
C SER A 70 -2.86 0.91 9.11
N ALA A 71 -2.68 -0.36 8.75
CA ALA A 71 -1.75 -0.73 7.67
C ALA A 71 -2.19 -0.18 6.30
N LEU A 72 -3.51 -0.07 6.06
CA LEU A 72 -4.05 0.50 4.83
C LEU A 72 -3.80 2.01 4.75
N VAL A 73 -3.96 2.74 5.85
CA VAL A 73 -3.63 4.17 5.97
C VAL A 73 -2.12 4.38 5.75
N ASP A 74 -1.29 3.59 6.41
CA ASP A 74 0.17 3.63 6.20
C ASP A 74 0.53 3.41 4.71
N PHE A 75 -0.15 2.48 4.03
CA PHE A 75 0.09 2.23 2.60
C PHE A 75 -0.39 3.40 1.72
N LEU A 76 -1.55 4.00 2.02
CA LEU A 76 -2.08 5.18 1.33
C LEU A 76 -1.08 6.34 1.41
N ASP A 77 -0.61 6.66 2.62
CA ASP A 77 0.30 7.77 2.91
C ASP A 77 1.69 7.59 2.30
N GLU A 78 2.20 6.36 2.27
CA GLU A 78 3.57 6.09 1.83
C GLU A 78 3.68 5.71 0.35
N VAL A 79 2.59 5.30 -0.30
CA VAL A 79 2.59 4.82 -1.68
C VAL A 79 1.65 5.62 -2.58
N ILE A 80 0.36 5.66 -2.28
CA ILE A 80 -0.64 6.22 -3.20
C ILE A 80 -0.50 7.75 -3.31
N ILE A 81 -0.44 8.44 -2.17
CA ILE A 81 -0.33 9.90 -2.13
C ILE A 81 1.00 10.36 -2.77
N PRO A 82 2.18 9.84 -2.40
CA PRO A 82 3.46 10.29 -2.97
C PRO A 82 3.61 9.99 -4.47
N LEU A 83 2.93 8.96 -4.97
CA LEU A 83 2.93 8.60 -6.39
C LEU A 83 1.80 9.27 -7.18
N ASN A 84 0.97 10.08 -6.52
CA ASN A 84 -0.20 10.75 -7.10
C ASN A 84 -1.14 9.77 -7.83
N LEU A 85 -1.48 8.66 -7.17
CA LEU A 85 -2.27 7.57 -7.73
C LEU A 85 -3.76 7.65 -7.38
N HIS A 86 -4.27 8.81 -6.94
CA HIS A 86 -5.66 9.00 -6.47
C HIS A 86 -6.73 8.53 -7.47
N ASP A 87 -6.50 8.71 -8.78
CA ASP A 87 -7.43 8.31 -9.84
C ASP A 87 -7.16 6.90 -10.41
N SER A 88 -6.40 6.05 -9.71
CA SER A 88 -5.95 4.73 -10.20
C SER A 88 -6.84 3.56 -9.73
N ILE A 89 -6.74 2.42 -10.41
CA ILE A 89 -7.42 1.18 -9.95
C ILE A 89 -6.89 0.75 -8.58
N ALA A 90 -5.63 1.04 -8.27
CA ALA A 90 -5.05 0.75 -6.97
C ALA A 90 -5.67 1.61 -5.86
N ALA A 91 -5.88 2.90 -6.11
CA ALA A 91 -6.58 3.79 -5.19
C ALA A 91 -8.03 3.31 -4.94
N TYR A 92 -8.76 2.98 -6.00
CA TYR A 92 -10.11 2.41 -5.86
C TYR A 92 -10.13 1.09 -5.05
N ALA A 93 -9.14 0.22 -5.25
CA ALA A 93 -9.03 -1.02 -4.48
C ALA A 93 -8.80 -0.78 -2.98
N ILE A 94 -8.02 0.25 -2.63
CA ILE A 94 -7.79 0.69 -1.25
C ILE A 94 -9.06 1.34 -0.69
N GLU A 95 -9.72 2.19 -1.47
CA GLU A 95 -10.99 2.83 -1.09
C GLU A 95 -12.02 1.76 -0.69
N VAL A 96 -12.29 0.79 -1.58
CA VAL A 96 -13.25 -0.30 -1.32
C VAL A 96 -12.84 -1.12 -0.10
N TRP A 97 -11.55 -1.43 0.04
CA TRP A 97 -11.09 -2.21 1.19
C TRP A 97 -11.27 -1.44 2.50
N GLY A 98 -11.01 -0.13 2.54
CA GLY A 98 -11.25 0.66 3.75
C GLY A 98 -12.72 0.71 4.14
N ILE A 99 -13.65 0.81 3.17
CA ILE A 99 -15.10 0.72 3.41
C ILE A 99 -15.48 -0.62 4.06
N GLU A 100 -14.86 -1.73 3.66
CA GLU A 100 -15.09 -3.05 4.29
C GLU A 100 -14.60 -3.11 5.75
N LEU A 101 -13.62 -2.29 6.12
CA LEU A 101 -12.97 -2.30 7.43
C LEU A 101 -13.56 -1.28 8.42
N LEU A 102 -14.13 -0.19 7.91
CA LEU A 102 -14.60 0.94 8.70
C LEU A 102 -16.11 0.84 9.01
N PRO A 103 -16.54 1.35 10.19
CA PRO A 103 -17.94 1.63 10.46
C PRO A 103 -18.54 2.61 9.43
N GLU A 104 -19.84 2.48 9.16
CA GLU A 104 -20.55 3.24 8.12
C GLU A 104 -20.45 4.76 8.33
N GLU A 105 -20.43 5.21 9.59
CA GLU A 105 -20.28 6.62 9.95
C GLU A 105 -18.97 7.27 9.45
N HIS A 106 -17.94 6.47 9.14
CA HIS A 106 -16.64 6.94 8.65
C HIS A 106 -16.44 6.78 7.14
N TRP A 107 -17.43 6.26 6.40
CA TRP A 107 -17.25 5.97 4.98
C TRP A 107 -17.02 7.23 4.13
N GLU A 108 -17.71 8.34 4.43
CA GLU A 108 -17.53 9.57 3.66
C GLU A 108 -16.16 10.22 3.95
N GLU A 109 -15.73 10.25 5.21
CA GLU A 109 -14.39 10.72 5.59
C GLU A 109 -13.30 9.90 4.89
N TRP A 110 -13.50 8.59 4.76
CA TRP A 110 -12.58 7.70 4.05
C TRP A 110 -12.53 7.98 2.56
N LYS A 111 -13.69 8.11 1.89
CA LYS A 111 -13.76 8.45 0.46
C LYS A 111 -13.15 9.80 0.15
N ASP A 112 -13.25 10.76 1.07
CA ASP A 112 -12.67 12.09 0.92
C ASP A 112 -11.15 12.05 0.74
N LEU A 113 -10.45 11.06 1.33
CA LEU A 113 -9.00 10.87 1.16
C LEU A 113 -8.58 10.54 -0.29
N PHE A 114 -9.52 10.09 -1.12
CA PHE A 114 -9.26 9.74 -2.52
C PHE A 114 -9.67 10.85 -3.50
N LYS A 115 -10.29 11.92 -2.99
CA LYS A 115 -10.60 13.09 -3.81
C LYS A 115 -9.31 13.87 -4.04
N LYS A 116 -9.02 14.18 -5.30
CA LYS A 116 -7.87 15.01 -5.68
C LYS A 116 -8.05 16.41 -5.08
N GLU A 117 -7.09 16.89 -4.30
CA GLU A 117 -7.06 18.32 -3.94
C GLU A 117 -6.84 19.12 -5.25
N GLU A 118 -7.78 20.04 -5.54
CA GLU A 118 -7.74 20.94 -6.70
C GLU A 118 -6.64 22.00 -6.62
#